data_AF-A0A7W0N8E3-F1
#
_entry.id   AF-A0A7W0N8E3-F1
#
_cell.length_a   1.000
_cell.length_b   1.000
_cell.length_c   1.000
_cell.angle_alpha   90.00
_cell.angle_beta   90.00
_cell.angle_gamma   90.00
#
_symmetry.space_group_name_H-M   'P 1'
#
loop_
_entity.id
_entity.type
_entity.pdbx_description
1 polymer ?
#
loop_
_entity_poly.entity_id
_entity_poly.type
_entity_poly.pdbx_seq_one_letter_code
_entity_poly.pdbx_strand_id
1 'polypeptide(L)' 'SDIFDSGFPSGFTAFAPKIIEAIKTGKTEIEHAATFVDGLKVQEVLDAAGRSDETGVIVKL' A
#
# COMPACT_ATOMS: atom_id res chain seq x y z
N SER A 1 10.74 -18.92 -6.61
CA SER A 1 9.39 -19.12 -7.15
C SER A 1 8.79 -17.74 -7.29
N ASP A 2 8.59 -17.37 -8.54
CA ASP A 2 8.61 -16.00 -9.08
C ASP A 2 7.31 -15.25 -8.83
N ILE A 3 7.16 -14.70 -7.61
CA ILE A 3 6.09 -13.74 -7.32
C ILE A 3 6.23 -12.47 -8.19
N PHE A 4 7.44 -12.20 -8.70
CA PHE A 4 7.81 -10.97 -9.40
C PHE A 4 7.54 -10.96 -10.91
N ASP A 5 7.27 -12.10 -11.55
CA ASP A 5 7.13 -12.16 -13.02
C ASP A 5 5.72 -11.75 -13.54
N SER A 6 4.81 -11.32 -12.65
CA SER A 6 3.50 -10.77 -13.04
C SER A 6 2.98 -9.62 -12.18
N GLY A 7 3.87 -8.89 -11.49
CA GLY A 7 3.62 -7.52 -10.98
C GLY A 7 2.60 -7.37 -9.83
N PHE A 8 1.30 -7.48 -10.10
CA PHE A 8 0.22 -7.13 -9.15
C PHE A 8 -0.80 -8.27 -8.92
N PRO A 9 -1.34 -8.96 -9.95
CA PRO A 9 -2.25 -10.09 -9.74
C PRO A 9 -1.64 -11.25 -8.93
N SER A 10 -0.35 -11.55 -9.12
CA SER A 10 0.36 -12.57 -8.33
C SER A 10 0.48 -12.17 -6.87
N GLY A 11 0.84 -10.91 -6.60
CA GLY A 11 0.93 -10.36 -5.25
C GLY A 11 -0.41 -10.39 -4.53
N PHE A 12 -1.49 -9.98 -5.20
CA PHE A 12 -2.84 -10.02 -4.64
C PHE A 12 -3.29 -11.44 -4.29
N THR A 13 -3.10 -12.38 -5.23
CA THR A 13 -3.46 -13.79 -5.01
C THR A 13 -2.66 -14.41 -3.85
N ALA A 14 -1.40 -13.99 -3.67
CA ALA A 14 -0.57 -14.46 -2.55
C ALA A 14 -0.96 -13.84 -1.19
N PHE A 15 -1.45 -12.60 -1.16
CA PHE A 15 -1.80 -11.89 0.07
C PHE A 15 -3.23 -12.16 0.55
N ALA A 16 -4.19 -12.36 -0.36
CA ALA A 16 -5.59 -12.61 -0.02
C ALA A 16 -5.80 -13.68 1.07
N PRO A 17 -5.23 -14.91 0.98
CA PRO A 17 -5.41 -15.92 2.04
C PRO A 17 -4.74 -15.51 3.36
N LYS A 18 -3.63 -14.76 3.33
CA LYS A 18 -2.95 -14.28 4.54
C LYS A 18 -3.80 -13.26 5.30
N ILE A 19 -4.51 -12.40 4.58
CA ILE A 19 -5.45 -11.43 5.15
C ILE A 19 -6.61 -12.17 5.84
N ILE A 20 -7.19 -13.17 5.17
CA ILE A 20 -8.28 -13.97 5.76
C ILE A 20 -7.84 -14.64 7.06
N GLU A 21 -6.66 -15.26 7.09
CA GLU A 21 -6.14 -15.91 8.31
C GLU A 21 -5.82 -14.90 9.42
N ALA A 22 -5.27 -13.73 9.09
CA ALA A 22 -5.05 -12.67 10.06
C ALA A 22 -6.38 -12.23 10.71
N ILE A 23 -7.42 -11.99 9.90
CA ILE A 23 -8.76 -11.63 10.40
C ILE A 23 -9.34 -12.74 11.28
N LYS A 24 -9.30 -14.00 10.83
CA LYS A 24 -9.83 -15.16 11.58
C LYS A 24 -9.15 -15.34 12.94
N THR A 25 -7.87 -15.00 13.03
CA THR A 25 -7.07 -15.15 14.25
C THR A 25 -7.06 -13.88 15.11
N GLY A 26 -7.83 -12.85 14.74
CA GLY A 26 -7.91 -11.58 15.48
C GLY A 26 -6.64 -10.73 15.37
N LYS A 27 -5.79 -10.99 14.37
CA LYS A 27 -4.59 -10.20 14.11
C LYS A 27 -4.95 -8.95 13.32
N THR A 28 -4.25 -7.86 13.64
CA THR A 28 -4.37 -6.56 12.96
C THR A 28 -3.24 -6.29 11.98
N GLU A 29 -2.30 -7.23 11.84
CA GLU A 29 -1.11 -7.09 11.03
C GLU A 29 -0.71 -8.40 10.34
N ILE A 30 0.02 -8.27 9.25
CA ILE A 30 0.67 -9.36 8.53
C ILE A 30 2.15 -8.99 8.46
N GLU A 31 3.02 -9.93 8.79
CA GLU A 31 4.46 -9.73 8.73
C GLU A 31 4.89 -9.22 7.34
N HIS A 32 5.68 -8.15 7.33
CA HIS A 32 6.17 -7.46 6.13
C HIS A 32 5.09 -6.82 5.24
N ALA A 33 3.84 -6.75 5.67
CA ALA A 33 2.83 -5.94 4.98
C ALA A 33 2.99 -4.47 5.33
N ALA A 34 2.59 -3.60 4.40
CA ALA A 34 2.47 -2.17 4.67
C ALA A 34 1.42 -1.94 5.77
N THR A 35 1.74 -1.03 6.69
CA THR A 35 0.81 -0.60 7.74
C THR A 35 -0.11 0.51 7.23
N PHE A 36 -1.12 0.86 8.04
CA PHE A 36 -1.93 2.04 7.79
C PHE A 36 -1.08 3.32 7.68
N VAL A 37 -0.06 3.47 8.52
CA VAL A 37 0.81 4.65 8.54
C VAL A 37 1.63 4.75 7.25
N ASP A 38 2.07 3.62 6.70
CA ASP A 38 2.77 3.59 5.42
C ASP A 38 1.84 4.04 4.28
N GLY A 39 0.59 3.56 4.29
CA GLY A 39 -0.43 3.98 3.33
C GLY A 39 -0.75 5.48 3.42
N LEU A 40 -0.87 6.01 4.65
CA LEU A 40 -1.13 7.43 4.86
C LEU A 40 -0.02 8.32 4.29
N LYS A 41 1.25 7.97 4.53
CA LYS A 41 2.39 8.72 3.97
C LYS A 41 2.40 8.72 2.45
N VAL A 42 2.04 7.59 1.82
CA VAL A 42 1.90 7.52 0.37
C VAL A 42 0.78 8.44 -0.10
N GLN A 43 -0.36 8.46 0.60
CA GLN A 43 -1.48 9.35 0.26
C GLN A 43 -1.07 10.83 0.34
N GLU A 44 -0.33 11.24 1.38
CA GLU A 44 0.16 12.62 1.53
C GLU A 44 1.05 13.05 0.34
N VAL A 45 1.90 12.14 -0.16
CA VAL A 45 2.72 12.39 -1.36
C VAL A 45 1.85 12.57 -2.60
N LEU A 46 0.85 11.70 -2.79
CA LEU A 46 -0.07 11.78 -3.94
C LEU A 46 -0.89 13.07 -3.91
N ASP A 47 -1.38 13.47 -2.74
CA ASP A 47 -2.14 14.70 -2.56
C ASP A 47 -1.28 15.93 -2.83
N ALA A 48 -0.03 15.95 -2.34
CA ALA A 48 0.91 17.03 -2.61
C ALA A 48 1.26 17.13 -4.11
N ALA A 49 1.43 15.99 -4.79
CA ALA A 49 1.68 15.96 -6.23
C ALA A 49 0.48 16.50 -7.02
N GLY A 50 -0.75 16.10 -6.67
CA GLY A 50 -1.98 16.62 -7.27
C GLY A 50 -2.09 18.14 -7.08
N ARG A 51 -1.87 18.63 -5.86
CA ARG A 51 -1.88 20.07 -5.60
C ARG A 51 -0.77 20.82 -6.34
N SER A 52 0.40 20.23 -6.48
CA SER A 52 1.51 20.83 -7.24
C SER A 52 1.14 21.02 -8.71
N ASP A 53 0.45 20.05 -9.32
CA ASP A 53 -0.02 20.12 -10.70
C ASP A 53 -1.07 21.24 -10.88
N GLU A 54 -2.05 21.30 -9.97
CA GLU A 54 -3.12 22.31 -10.02
C GLU A 54 -2.62 23.75 -9.85
N THR A 55 -1.56 23.95 -9.08
CA THR A 55 -1.09 25.28 -8.67
C THR A 55 0.21 25.72 -9.33
N GLY A 56 0.94 24.79 -9.96
CA GLY A 56 2.25 25.05 -10.57
C GLY A 56 3.36 25.41 -9.57
N VAL A 57 3.18 25.12 -8.28
CA VAL A 57 4.18 25.39 -7.23
C VAL A 57 4.63 24.10 -6.54
N ILE A 58 5.85 24.11 -6.00
CA ILE A 58 6.36 23.01 -5.18
C ILE A 58 5.58 22.95 -3.87
N VAL A 59 4.96 21.80 -3.60
CA VAL A 59 4.29 21.52 -2.33
C VAL A 59 5.25 20.75 -1.42
N LYS A 60 5.43 21.27 -0.19
CA LYS A 60 6.25 20.62 0.83
C LYS A 60 5.40 19.63 1.62
N LEU A 61 5.96 18.44 1.84
CA LEU A 61 5.45 17.41 2.76
C LEU A 61 5.84 17.71 4.21
#